data_AF-A0A7V9PQY1-F1
#
_entry.id   AF-A0A7V9PQY1-F1
#
_cell.length_a   1.000
_cell.length_b   1.000
_cell.length_c   1.000
_cell.angle_alpha   90.00
_cell.angle_beta   90.00
_cell.angle_gamma   90.00
#
_symmetry.space_group_name_H-M   'P 1'
#
loop_
_entity.id
_entity.type
_entity.pdbx_description
1 polymer ?
#
loop_
_entity_poly.entity_id
_entity_poly.type
_entity_poly.pdbx_seq_one_letter_code
_entity_poly.pdbx_strand_id
1 'polypeptide(L)' 'KWFLAIPHYIVLLVLDIGVVVAAVAAWFAIVFTGRHPRRLFDFTVGVMRWHNRVVGYAFALVTDRYPPFQLSA' A
#
# COMPACT_ATOMS: atom_id res chain seq x y z
N LYS A 1 16.57 11.36 -6.77
CA LYS A 1 16.03 10.37 -5.81
C LYS A 1 15.23 9.27 -6.49
N TRP A 2 14.38 9.63 -7.45
CA TRP A 2 13.63 8.79 -8.40
C TRP A 2 14.19 7.41 -8.71
N PHE A 3 15.45 7.35 -9.15
CA PHE A 3 16.10 6.10 -9.52
C PHE A 3 16.16 5.07 -8.38
N LEU A 4 16.38 5.52 -7.13
CA LEU A 4 16.42 4.64 -5.96
C LEU A 4 15.04 4.14 -5.53
N ALA A 5 13.96 4.77 -6.02
CA ALA A 5 12.58 4.35 -5.77
C ALA A 5 12.08 3.31 -6.80
N ILE A 6 12.85 3.01 -7.86
CA ILE A 6 12.48 1.99 -8.87
C ILE A 6 12.16 0.63 -8.22
N PRO A 7 12.97 0.10 -7.28
CA PRO A 7 12.64 -1.15 -6.60
C PRO A 7 11.32 -1.06 -5.82
N HIS A 8 11.04 0.08 -5.18
CA HIS A 8 9.78 0.31 -4.47
C HIS A 8 8.58 0.31 -5.40
N TYR A 9 8.68 0.92 -6.58
CA TYR A 9 7.57 0.93 -7.54
C TYR A 9 7.21 -0.47 -8.02
N ILE A 10 8.21 -1.34 -8.26
CA ILE A 10 7.96 -2.72 -8.67
C ILE A 10 7.18 -3.47 -7.60
N VAL A 11 7.59 -3.36 -6.33
CA VAL A 11 6.91 -4.07 -5.25
C VAL A 11 5.54 -3.45 -4.95
N LEU A 12 5.42 -2.12 -4.97
CA LEU A 12 4.13 -1.44 -4.81
C LEU A 12 3.16 -1.83 -5.91
N LEU A 13 3.59 -1.96 -7.17
CA LEU A 13 2.74 -2.43 -8.27
C LEU A 13 2.14 -3.81 -7.97
N VAL A 14 2.95 -4.75 -7.47
CA VAL A 14 2.47 -6.09 -7.08
C VAL A 14 1.50 -6.02 -5.90
N LEU A 15 1.79 -5.18 -4.90
CA LEU A 15 0.90 -5.00 -3.77
C LEU A 15 -0.41 -4.31 -4.14
N ASP A 16 -0.39 -3.35 -5.08
CA ASP A 16 -1.58 -2.65 -5.56
C ASP A 16 -2.52 -3.62 -6.29
N ILE A 17 -1.98 -4.60 -7.03
CA ILE A 17 -2.79 -5.71 -7.56
C ILE A 17 -3.44 -6.49 -6.41
N GLY A 18 -2.68 -6.77 -5.34
CA GLY A 18 -3.21 -7.37 -4.12
C GLY A 18 -4.32 -6.53 -3.47
N VAL A 19 -4.21 -5.19 -3.48
CA VAL A 19 -5.22 -4.26 -2.95
C VAL A 19 -6.49 -4.32 -3.79
N VAL A 20 -6.38 -4.39 -5.11
CA VAL A 20 -7.55 -4.56 -5.99
C VAL A 20 -8.26 -5.88 -5.69
N VAL A 21 -7.52 -6.99 -5.57
CA VAL A 21 -8.09 -8.29 -5.19
C VAL A 21 -8.73 -8.23 -3.80
N ALA A 22 -8.08 -7.62 -2.83
CA ALA A 22 -8.61 -7.41 -1.48
C ALA A 22 -9.88 -6.56 -1.48
N ALA A 23 -9.95 -5.53 -2.32
CA ALA A 23 -11.12 -4.66 -2.46
C ALA A 23 -12.31 -5.44 -3.05
N VAL A 24 -12.08 -6.25 -4.09
CA VAL A 24 -13.11 -7.13 -4.67
C VAL A 24 -13.60 -8.15 -3.63
N ALA A 25 -12.70 -8.83 -2.94
CA ALA A 25 -13.05 -9.79 -1.89
C ALA A 25 -13.83 -9.12 -0.74
N ALA A 26 -13.40 -7.92 -0.34
CA ALA A 26 -14.06 -7.16 0.70
C ALA A 26 -15.45 -6.66 0.29
N TRP A 27 -15.65 -6.30 -0.98
CA TRP A 27 -16.95 -5.92 -1.52
C TRP A 27 -17.95 -7.07 -1.36
N PHE A 28 -17.58 -8.27 -1.81
CA PHE A 28 -18.40 -9.46 -1.60
C PHE A 28 -18.66 -9.71 -0.12
N ALA A 29 -17.61 -9.68 0.71
CA ALA A 29 -17.76 -9.88 2.16
C ALA A 29 -18.72 -8.87 2.80
N ILE A 30 -18.70 -7.59 2.39
CA ILE A 30 -19.63 -6.58 2.89
C ILE A 30 -21.05 -6.88 2.44
N VAL A 31 -21.27 -7.25 1.18
CA VAL A 31 -22.61 -7.56 0.66
C VAL A 31 -23.24 -8.74 1.41
N PHE A 32 -22.47 -9.79 1.71
CA PHE A 32 -22.98 -10.96 2.40
C PHE A 32 -23.04 -10.83 3.92
N THR A 33 -22.04 -10.16 4.53
CA THR A 33 -21.85 -10.16 5.99
C THR A 33 -22.17 -8.81 6.64
N GLY A 34 -22.41 -7.76 5.84
CA GLY A 34 -22.59 -6.38 6.29
C GLY A 34 -21.35 -5.76 6.96
N ARG A 35 -20.21 -6.44 6.93
CA ARG A 35 -18.99 -6.06 7.66
C ARG A 35 -17.77 -6.14 6.77
N HIS A 36 -16.91 -5.14 6.89
CA HIS A 36 -15.63 -5.09 6.19
C HIS A 36 -14.60 -5.99 6.91
N PRO A 37 -13.98 -6.98 6.24
CA PRO A 37 -13.01 -7.86 6.89
C PRO A 37 -11.78 -7.09 7.38
N ARG A 38 -11.52 -7.11 8.69
CA ARG A 38 -10.42 -6.35 9.33
C ARG A 38 -9.06 -6.60 8.68
N ARG A 39 -8.77 -7.87 8.34
CA ARG A 39 -7.50 -8.26 7.71
C ARG A 39 -7.27 -7.63 6.34
N LEU A 40 -8.32 -7.53 5.51
CA LEU A 40 -8.23 -6.90 4.19
C LEU A 40 -8.05 -5.38 4.32
N PHE A 41 -8.72 -4.78 5.29
CA PHE A 41 -8.54 -3.37 5.62
C PHE A 41 -7.11 -3.06 6.08
N ASP A 42 -6.59 -3.83 7.04
CA ASP A 42 -5.26 -3.64 7.59
C ASP A 42 -4.17 -3.80 6.51
N PHE A 43 -4.35 -4.76 5.59
CA PHE A 43 -3.50 -4.92 4.41
C PHE A 43 -3.52 -3.67 3.51
N THR A 44 -4.70 -3.22 3.09
CA THR A 44 -4.84 -2.03 2.23
C THR A 44 -4.24 -0.78 2.87
N VAL A 45 -4.48 -0.56 4.16
CA VAL A 45 -3.89 0.56 4.91
C VAL A 45 -2.36 0.46 4.96
N GLY A 46 -1.82 -0.75 5.16
CA GLY A 46 -0.38 -0.98 5.16
C GLY A 46 0.29 -0.62 3.83
N VAL A 47 -0.32 -1.01 2.71
CA VAL A 47 0.16 -0.66 1.36
C VAL A 47 0.10 0.85 1.16
N MET A 48 -1.01 1.50 1.52
CA MET A 48 -1.18 2.94 1.36
C MET A 48 -0.18 3.75 2.19
N ARG A 49 0.13 3.30 3.42
CA ARG A 49 1.16 3.93 4.26
C ARG A 49 2.53 3.85 3.61
N TRP A 50 2.87 2.69 3.06
CA TRP A 50 4.14 2.52 2.39
C TRP A 50 4.23 3.37 1.12
N HIS A 51 3.18 3.39 0.31
CA HIS A 51 3.05 4.24 -0.87
C HIS A 51 3.31 5.72 -0.51
N ASN A 52 2.67 6.22 0.54
CA ASN A 52 2.89 7.59 1.02
C ASN A 52 4.33 7.88 1.44
N ARG A 53 5.04 6.91 2.06
CA ARG A 53 6.47 7.09 2.38
C ARG A 53 7.33 7.17 1.12
N VAL A 54 7.05 6.36 0.10
CA VAL A 54 7.76 6.38 -1.18
C VAL A 54 7.51 7.69 -1.92
N VAL A 55 6.26 8.16 -1.96
CA VAL A 55 5.90 9.45 -2.55
C VAL A 55 6.54 10.61 -1.78
N GLY A 56 6.56 10.55 -0.45
CA GLY A 56 7.22 11.53 0.40
C GLY A 56 8.72 11.66 0.14
N TYR A 57 9.42 10.54 -0.03
CA TYR A 57 10.85 10.50 -0.34
C TYR A 57 11.16 10.92 -1.78
N ALA A 58 10.40 10.39 -2.75
CA ALA A 58 10.70 10.54 -4.17
C ALA A 58 10.11 11.83 -4.78
N PHE A 59 8.81 12.10 -4.57
CA PHE A 59 8.04 13.20 -5.20
C PHE A 59 8.05 14.46 -4.36
N ALA A 60 7.57 14.36 -3.11
CA ALA A 60 7.33 15.51 -2.27
C ALA A 60 8.58 16.00 -1.52
N LEU A 61 9.68 15.23 -1.57
CA LEU A 61 10.97 15.54 -0.95
C LEU A 61 10.88 15.89 0.55
N VAL A 62 9.87 15.36 1.25
CA VAL A 62 9.57 15.63 2.67
C VAL A 62 10.70 15.12 3.57
N THR A 63 11.39 14.06 3.16
CA THR A 63 12.53 13.50 3.88
C THR A 63 13.58 12.97 2.91
N ASP A 64 14.85 13.02 3.33
CA ASP A 64 15.97 12.40 2.63
C ASP A 64 16.25 10.97 3.10
N ARG A 65 15.55 10.47 4.12
CA ARG A 65 15.71 9.11 4.62
C ARG A 65 15.06 8.11 3.66
N TYR A 66 15.83 7.13 3.22
CA TYR A 66 15.34 6.06 2.34
C TYR A 66 14.25 5.22 3.05
N PRO A 67 13.07 5.01 2.43
CA PRO A 67 11.96 4.34 3.09
C PRO A 67 12.17 2.82 3.18
N PRO A 68 11.92 2.18 4.33
CA PRO A 68 12.01 0.73 4.47
C PRO A 68 10.88 0.00 3.72
N PHE A 69 11.15 -1.23 3.28
CA PHE A 69 10.19 -2.15 2.63
C PHE A 69 9.30 -2.82 3.67
N GLN A 70 8.35 -2.09 4.23
CA GLN A 70 7.48 -2.58 5.30
C GLN A 70 6.06 -2.03 5.15
N LEU A 71 5.05 -2.73 5.64
CA LEU A 71 3.66 -2.26 5.64
C LEU A 71 3.29 -1.55 6.95
N SER A 72 4.02 -1.83 8.03
CA SER A 72 3.94 -1.14 9.31
C SER A 72 4.69 0.20 9.29
N ALA A 73 4.42 1.04 10.29
CA ALA A 73 5.18 2.27 10.55
C ALA A 73 6.35 1.98 11.49
#